data_AF-A0A1A9RP65-F1
#
_entry.id   AF-A0A1A9RP65-F1
#
_cell.length_a   1.000
_cell.length_b   1.000
_cell.length_c   1.000
_cell.angle_alpha   90.00
_cell.angle_beta   90.00
_cell.angle_gamma   90.00
#
_symmetry.space_group_name_H-M   'P 1'
#
loop_
_entity.id
_entity.type
_entity.pdbx_description
1 polymer ?
#
loop_
_entity_poly.entity_id
_entity_poly.type
_entity_poly.pdbx_seq_one_letter_code
_entity_poly.pdbx_strand_id
1 'polypeptide(L)'
;MNTTPTTDSLITARLLATTRYTAVFNALLLVLSAQQGGVWSAVQLILAAALLYCHIRIEFDRRVFQDFADGRYTPEAFDQALQQTGLRRVADSRDMPQRVSGVLALWRKSLYLTAAQSAIFLIQLL
;
A
#
# COMPACT_ATOMS: atom_id res chain seq x y z
N MET A 1 -11.82 -16.89 24.14
CA MET A 1 -11.34 -16.68 22.75
C MET A 1 -10.55 -15.39 22.72
N ASN A 2 -9.27 -15.42 22.36
CA ASN A 2 -8.42 -14.22 22.34
C ASN A 2 -8.74 -13.43 21.05
N THR A 3 -9.48 -12.32 21.14
CA THR A 3 -10.00 -11.53 20.00
C THR A 3 -9.04 -10.42 19.54
N THR A 4 -7.86 -10.36 20.13
CA THR A 4 -6.80 -9.39 19.80
C THR A 4 -6.32 -9.47 18.33
N PRO A 5 -5.97 -10.65 17.76
CA PRO A 5 -5.48 -10.69 16.37
C PRO A 5 -6.54 -10.31 15.32
N THR A 6 -7.82 -10.59 15.56
CA THR A 6 -8.90 -10.22 14.65
C THR A 6 -9.17 -8.71 14.68
N THR A 7 -9.06 -8.10 15.87
CA THR A 7 -9.21 -6.65 16.05
C THR A 7 -8.10 -5.88 15.34
N ASP A 8 -6.84 -6.31 15.51
CA ASP A 8 -5.67 -5.69 14.86
C ASP A 8 -5.73 -5.79 13.32
N SER A 9 -6.20 -6.93 12.81
CA SER A 9 -6.44 -7.16 11.38
C SER A 9 -7.45 -6.14 10.82
N LEU A 10 -8.58 -5.98 11.50
CA LEU A 10 -9.67 -5.10 11.05
C LEU A 10 -9.27 -3.63 11.07
N ILE A 11 -8.61 -3.17 12.13
CA ILE A 11 -8.11 -1.80 12.23
C ILE A 11 -7.12 -1.52 11.10
N THR A 12 -6.20 -2.45 10.85
CA THR A 12 -5.21 -2.32 9.78
C THR A 12 -5.89 -2.26 8.41
N ALA A 13 -6.88 -3.13 8.13
CA ALA A 13 -7.63 -3.10 6.88
C ALA A 13 -8.37 -1.76 6.69
N ARG A 14 -8.98 -1.21 7.74
CA ARG A 14 -9.67 0.09 7.69
C ARG A 14 -8.69 1.24 7.43
N LEU A 15 -7.53 1.23 8.08
CA LEU A 15 -6.49 2.21 7.82
C LEU A 15 -6.04 2.16 6.35
N LEU A 16 -5.78 0.96 5.81
CA LEU A 16 -5.33 0.80 4.43
C LEU A 16 -6.41 1.20 3.40
N ALA A 17 -7.69 1.12 3.75
CA ALA A 17 -8.77 1.59 2.89
C ALA A 17 -8.65 3.08 2.56
N THR A 18 -8.04 3.89 3.46
CA THR A 18 -7.84 5.33 3.24
C THR A 18 -6.91 5.64 2.07
N THR A 19 -6.06 4.68 1.67
CA THR A 19 -5.08 4.83 0.59
C THR A 19 -5.73 5.01 -0.78
N ARG A 20 -7.02 4.70 -0.92
CA ARG A 20 -7.78 5.01 -2.15
C ARG A 20 -7.89 6.51 -2.39
N TYR A 21 -8.04 7.31 -1.33
CA TYR A 21 -8.13 8.77 -1.45
C TYR A 21 -6.80 9.36 -1.89
N THR A 22 -5.67 8.86 -1.37
CA THR A 22 -4.35 9.28 -1.82
C THR A 22 -4.13 8.88 -3.28
N ALA A 23 -4.53 7.67 -3.71
CA ALA A 23 -4.41 7.25 -5.12
C ALA A 23 -5.09 8.23 -6.09
N VAL A 24 -6.32 8.67 -5.78
CA VAL A 24 -7.05 9.64 -6.59
C VAL A 24 -6.31 10.99 -6.62
N PHE A 25 -5.82 11.45 -5.48
CA PHE A 25 -5.05 12.69 -5.38
C PHE A 25 -3.75 12.63 -6.19
N ASN A 26 -2.99 11.54 -6.07
CA ASN A 26 -1.75 11.30 -6.80
C ASN A 26 -1.98 11.25 -8.33
N ALA A 27 -3.09 10.65 -8.78
CA ALA A 27 -3.49 10.63 -10.18
C ALA A 27 -3.85 12.04 -10.69
N LEU A 28 -4.54 12.84 -9.88
CA LEU A 28 -4.88 14.23 -10.21
C LEU A 28 -3.61 15.08 -10.39
N LEU A 29 -2.62 14.96 -9.49
CA LEU A 29 -1.32 15.62 -9.63
C LEU A 29 -0.60 15.24 -10.92
N LEU A 30 -0.62 13.95 -11.28
CA LEU A 30 -0.01 13.47 -12.53
C LEU A 30 -0.68 14.11 -13.75
N VAL A 31 -2.02 14.13 -13.79
CA VAL A 31 -2.77 14.72 -14.91
C VAL A 31 -2.47 16.21 -15.05
N LEU A 32 -2.46 16.96 -13.95
CA LEU A 32 -2.13 18.38 -13.97
C LEU A 32 -0.68 18.63 -14.41
N SER A 33 0.26 17.80 -13.94
CA SER A 33 1.67 17.90 -14.36
C SER A 33 1.86 17.60 -15.85
N ALA A 34 1.14 16.61 -16.37
CA ALA A 34 1.18 16.23 -17.78
C ALA A 34 0.65 17.34 -18.70
N GLN A 35 -0.32 18.15 -18.24
CA GLN A 35 -0.81 19.31 -18.98
C GLN A 35 0.22 20.43 -19.11
N GLN A 36 1.09 20.59 -18.10
CA GLN A 36 2.18 21.58 -18.13
C GLN A 36 3.37 21.09 -18.97
N GLY A 37 3.58 19.79 -19.05
CA GLY A 37 4.68 19.18 -19.80
C GLY A 37 6.07 19.46 -19.20
N GLY A 38 7.11 19.20 -20.00
CA GLY A 38 8.50 19.44 -19.62
C GLY A 38 9.17 18.31 -18.83
N VAL A 39 10.40 18.53 -18.37
CA VAL A 39 11.19 17.51 -17.66
C VAL A 39 10.50 17.05 -16.38
N TRP A 40 9.83 17.95 -15.67
CA TRP A 40 9.11 17.65 -14.44
C TRP A 40 7.93 16.69 -14.64
N SER A 41 7.28 16.69 -15.80
CA SER A 41 6.20 15.74 -16.09
C SER A 41 6.72 14.30 -16.25
N ALA A 42 7.94 14.13 -16.78
CA ALA A 42 8.59 12.83 -16.84
C ALA A 42 8.95 12.29 -15.44
N VAL A 43 9.45 13.16 -14.56
CA VAL A 43 9.72 12.82 -13.15
C VAL A 43 8.43 12.42 -12.43
N GLN A 44 7.35 13.17 -12.66
CA GLN A 44 6.02 12.89 -12.14
C GLN A 44 5.47 11.55 -12.61
N LEU A 45 5.70 11.16 -13.86
CA LEU A 45 5.30 9.86 -14.38
C LEU A 45 6.02 8.70 -13.66
N ILE A 46 7.34 8.80 -13.45
CA ILE A 46 8.12 7.79 -12.73
C ILE A 46 7.61 7.67 -11.29
N LEU A 47 7.38 8.81 -10.63
CA LEU A 47 6.90 8.85 -9.26
C LEU A 47 5.48 8.27 -9.14
N ALA A 48 4.60 8.59 -10.10
CA ALA A 48 3.26 8.05 -10.17
C ALA A 48 3.26 6.53 -10.39
N ALA A 49 4.19 5.99 -11.19
CA ALA A 49 4.35 4.54 -11.34
C ALA A 49 4.76 3.86 -10.02
N ALA A 50 5.70 4.46 -9.28
CA ALA A 50 6.10 3.97 -7.96
C ALA A 50 4.93 4.00 -6.95
N LEU A 51 4.15 5.09 -6.96
CA LEU A 51 2.96 5.24 -6.14
C LEU A 51 1.87 4.24 -6.52
N LEU A 52 1.64 4.02 -7.82
CA LEU A 52 0.68 3.03 -8.32
C LEU A 52 1.02 1.63 -7.81
N TYR A 53 2.30 1.26 -7.84
CA TYR A 53 2.77 0.02 -7.24
C TYR A 53 2.45 -0.05 -5.74
N CYS A 54 2.71 1.03 -4.99
CA CYS A 54 2.35 1.09 -3.57
C CYS A 54 0.83 0.94 -3.35
N HIS A 55 -0.01 1.60 -4.14
CA HIS A 55 -1.47 1.50 -4.03
C HIS A 55 -1.98 0.08 -4.31
N ILE A 56 -1.46 -0.58 -5.35
CA ILE A 56 -1.80 -1.98 -5.66
C ILE A 56 -1.42 -2.88 -4.50
N ARG A 57 -0.20 -2.73 -3.96
CA ARG A 57 0.29 -3.57 -2.87
C ARG A 57 -0.51 -3.36 -1.58
N ILE A 58 -0.82 -2.10 -1.25
CA ILE A 58 -1.63 -1.76 -0.08
C ILE A 58 -3.06 -2.28 -0.22
N GLU A 59 -3.69 -2.19 -1.40
CA GLU A 59 -5.03 -2.73 -1.63
C GLU A 59 -5.06 -4.27 -1.53
N PHE A 60 -4.01 -4.94 -1.99
CA PHE A 60 -3.86 -6.38 -1.79
C PHE A 60 -3.74 -6.72 -0.29
N ASP A 61 -2.81 -6.07 0.41
CA ASP A 61 -2.59 -6.30 1.84
C ASP A 61 -3.86 -5.98 2.66
N ARG A 62 -4.62 -4.93 2.28
CA ARG A 62 -5.92 -4.59 2.86
C ARG A 62 -6.92 -5.73 2.78
N ARG A 63 -7.06 -6.36 1.61
CA ARG A 63 -7.99 -7.47 1.39
C ARG A 63 -7.58 -8.69 2.21
N VAL A 64 -6.28 -8.99 2.26
CA VAL A 64 -5.74 -10.07 3.09
C VAL A 64 -6.05 -9.86 4.57
N PHE A 65 -5.82 -8.65 5.11
CA PHE A 65 -6.16 -8.33 6.49
C PHE A 65 -7.66 -8.35 6.77
N GLN A 66 -8.48 -7.93 5.80
CA GLN A 66 -9.93 -8.02 5.93
C GLN A 66 -10.39 -9.48 5.96
N ASP A 67 -9.85 -10.33 5.10
CA ASP A 67 -10.15 -11.78 5.09
C ASP A 67 -9.70 -12.46 6.40
N PHE A 68 -8.59 -12.03 7.02
CA PHE A 68 -8.19 -12.48 8.35
C PHE A 68 -9.17 -12.05 9.45
N ALA A 69 -9.64 -10.79 9.40
CA ALA A 69 -10.62 -10.27 10.35
C ALA A 69 -11.97 -10.98 10.23
N ASP A 70 -12.38 -11.29 8.99
CA ASP A 70 -13.62 -12.00 8.67
C ASP A 70 -13.51 -13.52 8.89
N GLY A 71 -12.34 -14.02 9.30
CA GLY A 71 -12.09 -15.43 9.61
C GLY A 71 -12.13 -16.35 8.40
N ARG A 72 -11.99 -15.83 7.17
CA ARG A 72 -12.06 -16.62 5.93
C ARG A 72 -10.91 -17.60 5.77
N TYR A 73 -9.74 -17.24 6.29
CA TYR A 73 -8.57 -18.11 6.43
C TYR A 73 -7.64 -17.51 7.49
N THR A 74 -6.75 -18.34 8.04
CA THR A 74 -5.78 -17.88 9.05
C THR A 74 -4.48 -17.40 8.40
N PRO A 75 -3.67 -16.57 9.09
CA PRO A 75 -2.36 -16.14 8.60
C PRO A 75 -1.42 -17.31 8.26
N GLU A 76 -1.51 -18.42 8.98
CA GLU A 76 -0.72 -19.63 8.77
C GLU A 76 -1.15 -20.33 7.47
N ALA A 77 -2.46 -20.48 7.26
CA ALA A 77 -3.01 -21.06 6.03
C ALA A 77 -2.64 -20.23 4.80
N PHE A 78 -2.64 -18.90 4.94
CA PHE A 78 -2.18 -17.98 3.89
C PHE A 78 -0.69 -18.15 3.57
N ASP A 79 0.16 -18.24 4.59
CA ASP A 79 1.60 -18.44 4.39
C ASP A 79 1.91 -19.81 3.77
N GLN A 80 1.20 -20.85 4.18
CA GLN A 80 1.31 -22.18 3.59
C GLN A 80 0.91 -22.16 2.11
N ALA A 81 -0.18 -21.50 1.75
CA ALA A 81 -0.59 -21.35 0.35
C ALA A 81 0.45 -20.57 -0.48
N LEU A 82 1.06 -19.52 0.09
CA LEU A 82 2.14 -18.77 -0.56
C LEU A 82 3.39 -19.62 -0.82
N GLN A 83 3.72 -20.54 0.10
CA GLN A 83 4.83 -21.48 -0.08
C GLN A 83 4.50 -22.51 -1.17
N GLN A 84 3.30 -23.09 -1.13
CA GLN A 84 2.86 -24.12 -2.09
C GLN A 84 2.77 -23.59 -3.52
N THR A 85 2.40 -22.32 -3.69
CA THR A 85 2.29 -21.67 -5.00
C THR A 85 3.63 -21.13 -5.53
N GLY A 86 4.72 -21.26 -4.76
CA GLY A 86 6.04 -20.74 -5.14
C GLY A 86 6.15 -19.20 -5.12
N LEU A 87 5.09 -18.50 -4.71
CA LEU A 87 5.04 -17.04 -4.59
C LEU A 87 5.89 -16.50 -3.43
N ARG A 88 6.29 -17.37 -2.48
CA ARG A 88 7.19 -17.04 -1.38
C ARG A 88 8.23 -18.14 -1.19
N ARG A 89 9.53 -17.81 -1.26
CA ARG A 89 10.60 -18.70 -0.79
C ARG A 89 10.57 -18.79 0.73
N VAL A 90 10.96 -19.97 1.25
CA VAL A 90 11.02 -20.35 2.67
C VAL A 90 11.47 -19.17 3.52
N ALA A 91 10.51 -18.51 4.14
CA ALA A 91 10.70 -17.41 5.07
C ALA A 91 9.75 -17.69 6.22
N ASP A 92 10.25 -17.56 7.44
CA ASP A 92 9.49 -17.86 8.65
C ASP A 92 8.09 -17.24 8.62
N SER A 93 7.14 -17.99 9.15
CA SER A 93 5.78 -17.50 9.39
C SER A 93 5.88 -16.20 10.17
N ARG A 94 5.31 -15.12 9.63
CA ARG A 94 5.29 -13.84 10.32
C ARG A 94 4.09 -13.77 11.24
N ASP A 95 4.33 -13.42 12.49
CA ASP A 95 3.27 -13.10 13.43
C ASP A 95 2.49 -11.87 12.98
N MET A 96 1.25 -11.77 13.43
CA MET A 96 0.35 -10.68 13.08
C MET A 96 0.95 -9.28 13.29
N PRO A 97 1.64 -8.97 14.42
CA PRO A 97 2.27 -7.66 14.63
C PRO A 97 3.36 -7.33 13.60
N GLN A 98 4.13 -8.33 13.14
CA GLN A 98 5.16 -8.12 12.11
C GLN A 98 4.55 -7.83 10.73
N ARG A 99 3.39 -8.40 10.43
CA ARG A 99 2.65 -8.09 9.20
C ARG A 99 2.14 -6.65 9.24
N VAL A 100 1.54 -6.27 10.37
CA VAL A 100 1.02 -4.91 10.58
C VAL A 100 2.15 -3.89 10.45
N SER A 101 3.31 -4.12 11.07
CA SER A 101 4.45 -3.20 10.97
C SER A 101 4.98 -3.07 9.54
N GLY A 102 5.08 -4.18 8.80
CA GLY A 102 5.52 -4.19 7.40
C GLY A 102 4.60 -3.38 6.49
N VAL A 103 3.28 -3.54 6.65
CA VAL A 103 2.31 -2.83 5.82
C VAL A 103 2.17 -1.36 6.23
N LEU A 104 2.31 -1.04 7.52
CA LEU A 104 2.42 0.35 8.00
C LEU A 104 3.67 1.07 7.46
N ALA A 105 4.81 0.37 7.37
CA ALA A 105 6.01 0.92 6.76
C ALA A 105 5.79 1.25 5.28
N LEU A 106 5.10 0.37 4.55
CA LEU A 106 4.73 0.60 3.16
C LEU A 106 3.75 1.77 3.00
N TRP A 107 2.70 1.84 3.84
CA TRP A 107 1.76 2.95 3.86
C TRP A 107 2.46 4.29 4.09
N ARG A 108 3.38 4.34 5.06
CA ARG A 108 4.19 5.54 5.32
C ARG A 108 5.08 5.93 4.15
N LYS A 109 5.70 4.94 3.48
CA LYS A 109 6.48 5.17 2.25
C LYS A 109 5.60 5.78 1.15
N SER A 110 4.38 5.29 0.98
CA SER A 110 3.41 5.89 0.04
C SER A 110 3.14 7.35 0.37
N LEU A 111 2.95 7.71 1.65
CA LEU A 111 2.73 9.10 2.05
C LEU A 111 3.93 10.00 1.76
N TYR A 112 5.16 9.53 2.03
CA TYR A 112 6.36 10.30 1.68
C TYR A 112 6.50 10.51 0.17
N LEU A 113 6.16 9.50 -0.63
CA LEU A 113 6.15 9.63 -2.10
C LEU A 113 5.06 10.60 -2.57
N THR A 114 3.87 10.58 -1.95
CA THR A 114 2.82 11.58 -2.23
C THR A 114 3.28 12.99 -1.89
N ALA A 115 3.94 13.19 -0.75
CA ALA A 115 4.50 14.49 -0.38
C ALA A 115 5.57 14.96 -1.38
N ALA A 116 6.45 14.06 -1.82
CA ALA A 116 7.42 14.36 -2.87
C ALA A 116 6.75 14.73 -4.20
N GLN A 117 5.66 14.03 -4.56
CA GLN A 117 4.91 14.31 -5.78
C GLN A 117 4.27 15.70 -5.74
N SER A 118 3.67 16.06 -4.60
CA SER A 118 3.13 17.41 -4.38
C SER A 118 4.22 18.48 -4.46
N ALA A 119 5.37 18.25 -3.82
CA ALA A 119 6.47 19.22 -3.83
C ALA A 119 7.03 19.45 -5.25
N ILE A 120 7.24 18.38 -6.02
CA ILE A 120 7.67 18.49 -7.42
C ILE A 120 6.64 19.26 -8.25
N PHE A 121 5.36 18.99 -8.05
CA PHE A 121 4.30 19.72 -8.76
C PHE A 121 4.31 21.22 -8.41
N LEU A 122 4.54 21.58 -7.14
CA LEU A 122 4.68 22.99 -6.74
C LEU A 122 5.90 23.64 -7.37
N ILE A 123 7.04 22.95 -7.46
CA ILE A 123 8.24 23.45 -8.13
C ILE A 123 7.98 23.66 -9.63
N GLN A 124 7.20 22.78 -10.26
CA GLN A 124 6.84 22.89 -11.67
C GLN A 124 5.99 24.14 -11.97
N LEU A 125 5.23 24.64 -10.98
CA LEU A 125 4.39 25.83 -11.09
C LEU A 125 5.13 27.16 -10.92
N LEU A 126 6.34 27.14 -10.36
CA LEU A 126 7.17 28.32 -10.09
C LEU A 126 8.09 28.64 -11.29
#